data_AF-A0AAD5JZD5-F1
#
_entry.id   AF-A0AAD5JZD5-F1
#
_cell.length_a   1.000
_cell.length_b   1.000
_cell.length_c   1.000
_cell.angle_alpha   90.00
_cell.angle_beta   90.00
_cell.angle_gamma   90.00
#
_symmetry.space_group_name_H-M   'P 1'
#
loop_
_entity.id
_entity.type
_entity.pdbx_description
1 polymer ?
#
loop_
_entity_poly.entity_id
_entity_poly.type
_entity_poly.pdbx_seq_one_letter_code
_entity_poly.pdbx_strand_id
1 'polypeptide(L)'
;MLGVLGSEILFGKGIYMLYFDCKAEFLMGVRFYIVRANPFNLAQNVAITAIRIESVTNTNLTTQQFNQLVSLFQQLSTAATETTVRHALTSEQNRVLVAMTHDAIAGALIVAMTPCASGIRVHIEDVIVDDHYRRQGIATQLLQEGIQQGIKDFNARTIDLTSRPGRDAANRLYQKLGFKQRDTNVYRYEPKVMI
;
A
#
# COMPACT_ATOMS: atom_id res chain seq x y z
N MET A 1 -10.35 31.74 19.72
CA MET A 1 -11.51 31.42 18.86
C MET A 1 -10.91 30.96 17.53
N LEU A 2 -10.92 29.71 17.08
CA LEU A 2 -11.66 28.49 17.42
C LEU A 2 -10.84 27.51 18.27
N GLY A 3 -11.53 26.79 19.17
CA GLY A 3 -10.96 25.80 20.08
C GLY A 3 -11.04 24.37 19.54
N VAL A 4 -10.12 23.54 20.01
CA VAL A 4 -10.18 22.07 19.90
C VAL A 4 -11.02 21.57 21.06
N LEU A 5 -12.25 21.12 20.79
CA LEU A 5 -13.09 20.35 21.71
C LEU A 5 -13.26 18.96 21.10
N GLY A 6 -12.84 17.94 21.84
CA GLY A 6 -12.78 16.55 21.38
C GLY A 6 -14.14 15.84 21.31
N SER A 7 -14.14 14.57 20.94
CA SER A 7 -15.22 13.65 21.30
C SER A 7 -14.76 12.19 21.32
N GLU A 8 -15.13 11.51 22.39
CA GLU A 8 -14.80 10.14 22.81
C GLU A 8 -15.43 9.05 21.93
N ILE A 9 -14.87 7.84 22.04
CA ILE A 9 -15.35 6.60 21.42
C ILE A 9 -16.24 5.88 22.44
N LEU A 10 -17.48 5.55 22.06
CA LEU A 10 -18.31 4.56 22.77
C LEU A 10 -18.91 3.56 21.77
N PHE A 11 -18.57 2.28 21.96
CA PHE A 11 -19.24 1.16 21.30
C PHE A 11 -20.58 0.90 21.98
N GLY A 12 -21.68 1.01 21.22
CA GLY A 12 -23.02 0.64 21.66
C GLY A 12 -24.00 1.81 21.76
N LYS A 13 -25.01 1.80 20.87
CA LYS A 13 -26.22 2.65 20.85
C LYS A 13 -26.00 4.18 20.95
N GLY A 14 -25.16 4.67 20.04
CA GLY A 14 -25.32 5.93 19.29
C GLY A 14 -25.40 7.26 20.04
N ILE A 15 -24.33 8.07 19.91
CA ILE A 15 -24.35 9.48 19.46
C ILE A 15 -23.07 9.67 18.62
N TYR A 16 -23.18 10.18 17.39
CA TYR A 16 -22.05 10.43 16.49
C TYR A 16 -21.81 11.94 16.34
N MET A 17 -20.64 12.40 16.75
CA MET A 17 -20.07 13.68 16.29
C MET A 17 -18.83 13.37 15.44
N LEU A 18 -18.90 13.75 14.17
CA LEU A 18 -17.93 13.42 13.13
C LEU A 18 -17.02 14.63 12.87
N TYR A 19 -15.73 14.50 13.20
CA TYR A 19 -14.68 15.39 12.70
C TYR A 19 -13.38 14.62 12.49
N PHE A 20 -13.12 14.14 11.26
CA PHE A 20 -11.82 13.54 10.95
C PHE A 20 -11.39 13.82 9.50
N ASP A 21 -10.34 14.63 9.39
CA ASP A 21 -9.38 14.59 8.29
C ASP A 21 -8.45 13.39 8.52
N CYS A 22 -7.92 12.77 7.45
CA CYS A 22 -7.18 11.50 7.51
C CYS A 22 -6.05 11.54 8.56
N LYS A 23 -6.21 10.85 9.70
CA LYS A 23 -5.21 10.81 10.79
C LYS A 23 -4.73 9.37 10.98
N ALA A 24 -3.41 9.18 10.86
CA ALA A 24 -2.78 7.91 11.19
C ALA A 24 -2.65 7.78 12.71
N GLU A 25 -3.02 6.62 13.26
CA GLU A 25 -2.84 6.28 14.68
C GLU A 25 -1.85 5.12 14.81
N PHE A 26 -1.07 5.11 15.90
CA PHE A 26 0.04 4.17 16.12
C PHE A 26 -0.24 3.34 17.38
N LEU A 27 -0.34 2.01 17.23
CA LEU A 27 -0.50 1.06 18.34
C LEU A 27 0.42 -0.14 18.09
N MET A 28 1.29 -0.45 19.07
CA MET A 28 2.22 -1.59 19.03
C MET A 28 3.08 -1.70 17.75
N GLY A 29 3.55 -0.57 17.21
CA GLY A 29 4.37 -0.57 16.00
C GLY A 29 3.58 -0.64 14.70
N VAL A 30 2.25 -0.70 14.76
CA VAL A 30 1.38 -0.84 13.59
C VAL A 30 0.56 0.42 13.35
N ARG A 31 0.45 0.81 12.08
CA ARG A 31 -0.34 1.98 11.65
C ARG A 31 -1.75 1.61 11.27
N PHE A 32 -2.68 2.35 11.83
CA PHE A 32 -4.10 2.25 11.53
C PHE A 32 -4.56 3.44 10.71
N TYR A 33 -5.37 3.15 9.70
CA TYR A 33 -6.00 4.13 8.85
C TYR A 33 -7.51 3.86 8.78
N ILE A 34 -8.31 4.90 9.01
CA ILE A 34 -9.77 4.84 8.92
C ILE A 34 -10.19 5.25 7.51
N VAL A 35 -10.90 4.37 6.80
CA VAL A 35 -11.45 4.67 5.48
C VAL A 35 -12.91 5.10 5.59
N ARG A 36 -13.24 6.27 5.03
CA ARG A 36 -14.62 6.77 4.87
C ARG A 36 -15.40 5.96 3.82
N ALA A 37 -16.69 5.74 4.08
CA ALA A 37 -17.67 5.49 3.02
C ALA A 37 -18.28 6.80 2.49
N ASN A 38 -18.70 6.76 1.23
CA ASN A 38 -19.28 7.88 0.49
C ASN A 38 -20.68 8.24 1.05
N PRO A 39 -20.96 9.52 1.38
CA PRO A 39 -22.20 9.93 2.06
C PRO A 39 -23.52 9.73 1.27
N PHE A 40 -23.50 9.26 0.02
CA PHE A 40 -24.71 9.03 -0.77
C PHE A 40 -25.45 7.71 -0.49
N ASN A 41 -25.02 6.93 0.52
CA ASN A 41 -25.65 5.65 0.88
C ASN A 41 -26.02 5.61 2.37
N LEU A 42 -26.90 6.50 2.81
CA LEU A 42 -27.33 6.65 4.22
C LEU A 42 -28.32 5.58 4.72
N ALA A 43 -28.57 4.52 3.95
CA ALA A 43 -29.53 3.45 4.32
C ALA A 43 -28.87 2.08 4.57
N GLN A 44 -27.55 1.97 4.53
CA GLN A 44 -26.86 0.71 4.84
C GLN A 44 -25.87 0.96 5.99
N ASN A 45 -25.90 0.11 7.00
CA ASN A 45 -24.91 0.05 8.08
C ASN A 45 -23.50 -0.04 7.46
N VAL A 46 -22.83 1.09 7.27
CA VAL A 46 -21.46 1.10 6.79
C VAL A 46 -20.56 0.75 7.97
N ALA A 47 -20.13 -0.51 8.02
CA ALA A 47 -19.02 -0.90 8.87
C ALA A 47 -17.77 -0.12 8.43
N ILE A 48 -17.26 0.73 9.32
CA ILE A 48 -15.94 1.34 9.16
C ILE A 48 -14.95 0.17 9.21
N THR A 49 -14.37 -0.19 8.06
CA THR A 49 -13.32 -1.21 8.03
C THR A 49 -12.00 -0.52 8.33
N ALA A 50 -11.45 -0.77 9.52
CA ALA A 50 -10.11 -0.30 9.86
C ALA A 50 -9.10 -1.01 8.95
N ILE A 51 -8.23 -0.24 8.31
CA ILE A 51 -7.17 -0.77 7.46
C ILE A 51 -5.86 -0.62 8.19
N ARG A 52 -5.15 -1.72 8.31
CA ARG A 52 -3.87 -1.80 8.98
C ARG A 52 -2.78 -2.06 7.95
N ILE A 53 -1.76 -1.19 7.89
CA ILE A 53 -0.61 -1.42 7.02
C ILE A 53 0.51 -2.03 7.85
N GLU A 54 1.03 -3.18 7.41
CA GLU A 54 2.15 -3.85 8.07
C GLU A 54 3.14 -4.43 7.06
N SER A 55 4.39 -4.58 7.51
CA SER A 55 5.44 -5.23 6.73
C SER A 55 5.39 -6.74 6.97
N VAL A 56 5.46 -7.50 5.88
CA VAL A 56 5.48 -8.96 5.92
C VAL A 56 6.76 -9.53 5.34
N THR A 57 7.14 -10.69 5.84
CA THR A 57 8.28 -11.50 5.44
C THR A 57 7.81 -12.94 5.28
N ASN A 58 8.69 -13.82 4.80
CA ASN A 58 8.37 -15.25 4.69
C ASN A 58 8.14 -15.95 6.05
N THR A 59 8.44 -15.30 7.18
CA THR A 59 8.35 -15.91 8.52
C THR A 59 7.18 -15.43 9.37
N ASN A 60 6.51 -14.34 8.98
CA ASN A 60 5.41 -13.74 9.75
C ASN A 60 4.04 -13.83 9.05
N LEU A 61 3.92 -14.72 8.07
CA LEU A 61 2.66 -15.01 7.36
C LEU A 61 2.16 -16.41 7.74
N THR A 62 0.85 -16.51 7.97
CA THR A 62 0.17 -17.82 7.98
C THR A 62 0.13 -18.41 6.57
N THR A 63 -0.05 -19.72 6.44
CA THR A 63 -0.23 -20.38 5.14
C THR A 63 -1.41 -19.78 4.35
N GLN A 64 -2.50 -19.44 5.04
CA GLN A 64 -3.66 -18.80 4.42
C GLN A 64 -3.31 -17.42 3.86
N GLN A 65 -2.61 -16.57 4.63
CA GLN A 65 -2.20 -15.24 4.16
C GLN A 65 -1.18 -15.32 3.03
N PHE A 66 -0.24 -16.26 3.07
CA PHE A 66 0.69 -16.48 1.96
C PHE A 66 -0.07 -16.83 0.67
N ASN A 67 -1.04 -17.74 0.75
CA ASN A 67 -1.87 -18.09 -0.40
C ASN A 67 -2.70 -16.91 -0.92
N GLN A 68 -3.28 -16.11 -0.01
CA GLN A 68 -3.98 -14.87 -0.38
C GLN A 68 -3.06 -13.89 -1.10
N LEU A 69 -1.84 -13.71 -0.62
CA LEU A 69 -0.85 -12.82 -1.22
C LEU A 69 -0.45 -13.29 -2.63
N VAL A 70 -0.30 -14.60 -2.83
CA VAL A 70 -0.05 -15.19 -4.16
C VAL A 70 -1.21 -14.91 -5.10
N SER A 71 -2.45 -15.20 -4.68
CA SER A 71 -3.65 -14.91 -5.48
C SER A 71 -3.80 -13.42 -5.78
N LEU A 72 -3.43 -12.54 -4.85
CA LEU A 72 -3.45 -11.10 -5.06
C LEU A 72 -2.45 -10.64 -6.11
N PHE A 73 -1.19 -11.10 -6.06
CA PHE A 73 -0.21 -10.78 -7.09
C PHE A 73 -0.56 -11.36 -8.46
N GLN A 74 -1.29 -12.47 -8.51
CA GLN A 74 -1.83 -13.02 -9.76
C GLN A 74 -2.86 -12.10 -10.43
N GLN A 75 -3.60 -11.28 -9.66
CA GLN A 75 -4.48 -10.24 -10.22
C GLN A 75 -3.68 -9.12 -10.91
N LEU A 76 -2.43 -8.89 -10.49
CA LEU A 76 -1.53 -7.92 -11.10
C LEU A 76 -0.83 -8.49 -12.34
N SER A 77 -0.36 -9.74 -12.25
CA SER A 77 0.37 -10.43 -13.32
C SER A 77 0.17 -11.94 -13.24
N THR A 78 -0.21 -12.55 -14.37
CA THR A 78 -0.33 -14.01 -14.50
C THR A 78 1.00 -14.75 -14.31
N ALA A 79 2.13 -14.05 -14.34
CA ALA A 79 3.45 -14.61 -14.08
C ALA A 79 3.75 -14.82 -12.58
N ALA A 80 2.92 -14.31 -11.68
CA ALA A 80 3.10 -14.49 -10.24
C ALA A 80 2.85 -15.95 -9.84
N THR A 81 3.86 -16.56 -9.20
CA THR A 81 3.84 -17.92 -8.66
C THR A 81 4.21 -17.90 -7.17
N GLU A 82 3.94 -18.99 -6.46
CA GLU A 82 4.40 -19.15 -5.08
C GLU A 82 5.91 -18.91 -4.94
N THR A 83 6.72 -19.43 -5.88
CA THR A 83 8.17 -19.27 -5.88
C THR A 83 8.58 -17.81 -6.01
N THR A 84 8.01 -17.07 -6.97
CA THR A 84 8.37 -15.66 -7.19
C THR A 84 7.93 -14.78 -6.02
N VAL A 85 6.75 -15.04 -5.45
CA VAL A 85 6.25 -14.30 -4.28
C VAL A 85 7.11 -14.62 -3.04
N ARG A 86 7.50 -15.87 -2.84
CA ARG A 86 8.41 -16.26 -1.76
C ARG A 86 9.77 -15.58 -1.91
N HIS A 87 10.34 -15.55 -3.12
CA HIS A 87 11.58 -14.83 -3.38
C HIS A 87 11.46 -13.33 -3.05
N ALA A 88 10.33 -12.70 -3.40
CA ALA A 88 10.09 -11.31 -3.05
C ALA A 88 10.02 -11.07 -1.54
N LEU A 89 9.45 -12.02 -0.77
CA LEU A 89 9.35 -11.97 0.69
C LEU A 89 10.66 -12.29 1.44
N THR A 90 11.59 -13.01 0.80
CA THR A 90 12.89 -13.37 1.40
C THR A 90 14.02 -12.43 1.00
N SER A 91 13.83 -11.60 -0.02
CA SER A 91 14.84 -10.65 -0.48
C SER A 91 15.07 -9.55 0.56
N GLU A 92 16.32 -9.38 0.99
CA GLU A 92 16.71 -8.28 1.90
C GLU A 92 16.56 -6.89 1.25
N GLN A 93 16.51 -6.84 -0.08
CA GLN A 93 16.30 -5.60 -0.83
C GLN A 93 14.81 -5.26 -1.01
N ASN A 94 13.92 -6.15 -0.62
CA ASN A 94 12.49 -5.90 -0.69
C ASN A 94 11.92 -5.69 0.70
N ARG A 95 10.99 -4.74 0.80
CA ARG A 95 10.05 -4.68 1.90
C ARG A 95 8.63 -4.80 1.35
N VAL A 96 7.96 -5.89 1.70
CA VAL A 96 6.59 -6.16 1.25
C VAL A 96 5.64 -5.60 2.30
N LEU A 97 4.80 -4.65 1.88
CA LEU A 97 3.73 -4.09 2.69
C LEU A 97 2.40 -4.70 2.30
N VAL A 98 1.59 -5.07 3.28
CA VAL A 98 0.21 -5.50 3.07
C VAL A 98 -0.75 -4.56 3.78
N ALA A 99 -1.90 -4.35 3.15
CA ALA A 99 -3.05 -3.72 3.76
C ALA A 99 -3.98 -4.81 4.27
N MET A 100 -4.19 -4.85 5.57
CA MET A 100 -5.02 -5.83 6.25
C MET A 100 -6.38 -5.21 6.57
N THR A 101 -7.45 -5.94 6.24
CA THR A 101 -8.81 -5.68 6.72
C THR A 101 -9.23 -6.85 7.59
N HIS A 102 -9.33 -6.62 8.90
CA HIS A 102 -9.39 -7.71 9.90
C HIS A 102 -8.16 -8.63 9.73
N ASP A 103 -8.35 -9.86 9.23
CA ASP A 103 -7.28 -10.83 9.00
C ASP A 103 -7.05 -11.16 7.51
N ALA A 104 -7.73 -10.46 6.60
CA ALA A 104 -7.58 -10.66 5.17
C ALA A 104 -6.65 -9.61 4.55
N ILE A 105 -5.79 -10.04 3.63
CA ILE A 105 -4.98 -9.14 2.80
C ILE A 105 -5.90 -8.50 1.74
N ALA A 106 -6.08 -7.19 1.83
CA ALA A 106 -6.87 -6.38 0.90
C ALA A 106 -6.01 -5.68 -0.16
N GLY A 107 -4.70 -5.59 0.03
CA GLY A 107 -3.77 -4.98 -0.90
C GLY A 107 -2.33 -5.23 -0.53
N ALA A 108 -1.43 -5.04 -1.50
CA ALA A 108 0.01 -5.18 -1.31
C ALA A 108 0.79 -4.14 -2.13
N LEU A 109 2.00 -3.85 -1.67
CA LEU A 109 2.98 -3.01 -2.33
C LEU A 109 4.38 -3.50 -1.97
N ILE A 110 5.31 -3.50 -2.92
CA ILE A 110 6.70 -3.84 -2.68
C ILE A 110 7.53 -2.56 -2.74
N VAL A 111 8.31 -2.32 -1.69
CA VAL A 111 9.34 -1.28 -1.67
C VAL A 111 10.67 -1.95 -1.99
N ALA A 112 11.16 -1.78 -3.22
CA ALA A 112 12.43 -2.34 -3.68
C ALA A 112 13.56 -1.31 -3.48
N MET A 113 14.60 -1.69 -2.76
CA MET A 113 15.71 -0.83 -2.38
C MET A 113 16.99 -1.23 -3.13
N THR A 114 17.71 -0.26 -3.68
CA THR A 114 18.99 -0.49 -4.34
C THR A 114 20.04 0.48 -3.79
N PRO A 115 21.00 0.01 -2.99
CA PRO A 115 22.18 0.79 -2.62
C PRO A 115 23.00 1.11 -3.88
N CYS A 116 23.26 2.40 -4.13
CA CYS A 116 24.12 2.85 -5.23
C CYS A 116 25.22 3.76 -4.68
N ALA A 117 26.33 3.88 -5.41
CA ALA A 117 27.41 4.80 -5.07
C ALA A 117 26.95 6.28 -4.97
N SER A 118 25.83 6.64 -5.59
CA SER A 118 25.24 7.98 -5.54
C SER A 118 24.20 8.18 -4.41
N GLY A 119 23.96 7.16 -3.58
CA GLY A 119 22.92 7.12 -2.56
C GLY A 119 21.90 6.00 -2.82
N ILE A 120 21.12 5.66 -1.80
CA ILE A 120 20.11 4.59 -1.89
C ILE A 120 18.96 5.04 -2.78
N ARG A 121 18.55 4.18 -3.72
CA ARG A 121 17.35 4.37 -4.54
C ARG A 121 16.27 3.43 -4.06
N VAL A 122 15.03 3.90 -4.03
CA VAL A 122 13.86 3.09 -3.78
C VAL A 122 12.97 3.12 -5.00
N HIS A 123 12.46 1.96 -5.39
CA HIS A 123 11.38 1.83 -6.36
C HIS A 123 10.15 1.30 -5.67
N ILE A 124 8.99 1.89 -5.96
CA ILE A 124 7.71 1.32 -5.58
C ILE A 124 7.27 0.36 -6.68
N GLU A 125 7.24 -0.92 -6.33
CA GLU A 125 6.92 -2.03 -7.22
C GLU A 125 5.61 -2.70 -6.80
N ASP A 126 4.99 -3.38 -7.76
CA ASP A 126 3.87 -4.31 -7.58
C ASP A 126 2.72 -3.82 -6.68
N VAL A 127 2.26 -2.59 -6.93
CA VAL A 127 1.11 -2.01 -6.21
C VAL A 127 -0.20 -2.62 -6.70
N ILE A 128 -0.88 -3.34 -5.80
CA ILE A 128 -2.14 -4.02 -6.09
C ILE A 128 -3.13 -3.89 -4.91
N VAL A 129 -4.40 -3.70 -5.24
CA VAL A 129 -5.52 -3.75 -4.30
C VAL A 129 -6.51 -4.76 -4.87
N ASP A 130 -6.92 -5.69 -4.02
CA ASP A 130 -7.88 -6.73 -4.36
C ASP A 130 -9.18 -6.08 -4.84
N ASP A 131 -9.78 -6.64 -5.90
CA ASP A 131 -10.96 -6.10 -6.56
C ASP A 131 -12.12 -5.79 -5.59
N HIS A 132 -12.32 -6.62 -4.56
CA HIS A 132 -13.39 -6.47 -3.58
C HIS A 132 -13.18 -5.26 -2.66
N TYR A 133 -11.95 -4.75 -2.56
CA TYR A 133 -11.56 -3.68 -1.65
C TYR A 133 -11.15 -2.37 -2.38
N ARG A 134 -11.33 -2.30 -3.70
CA ARG A 134 -11.00 -1.10 -4.47
C ARG A 134 -11.89 0.09 -4.12
N ARG A 135 -11.39 1.30 -4.45
CA ARG A 135 -12.04 2.61 -4.17
C ARG A 135 -12.21 2.94 -2.68
N GLN A 136 -11.51 2.23 -1.81
CA GLN A 136 -11.46 2.45 -0.36
C GLN A 136 -10.17 3.18 0.08
N GLY A 137 -9.43 3.82 -0.82
CA GLY A 137 -8.19 4.54 -0.47
C GLY A 137 -7.01 3.66 -0.03
N ILE A 138 -7.10 2.33 -0.15
CA ILE A 138 -6.05 1.37 0.25
C ILE A 138 -4.72 1.64 -0.45
N ALA A 139 -4.75 1.80 -1.78
CA ALA A 139 -3.54 2.10 -2.55
C ALA A 139 -2.86 3.39 -2.08
N THR A 140 -3.65 4.42 -1.70
CA THR A 140 -3.14 5.68 -1.15
C THR A 140 -2.35 5.43 0.12
N GLN A 141 -2.87 4.63 1.05
CA GLN A 141 -2.22 4.34 2.33
C GLN A 141 -0.96 3.48 2.15
N LEU A 142 -1.02 2.44 1.31
CA LEU A 142 0.14 1.64 0.95
C LEU A 142 1.26 2.50 0.37
N LEU A 143 0.94 3.39 -0.57
CA LEU A 143 1.92 4.30 -1.19
C LEU A 143 2.50 5.28 -0.18
N GLN A 144 1.67 5.90 0.65
CA GLN A 144 2.13 6.80 1.70
C GLN A 144 3.08 6.10 2.68
N GLU A 145 2.75 4.87 3.08
CA GLU A 145 3.61 4.10 3.96
C GLU A 145 4.92 3.71 3.27
N GLY A 146 4.86 3.25 2.02
CA GLY A 146 6.05 2.92 1.23
C GLY A 146 6.99 4.11 1.04
N ILE A 147 6.44 5.30 0.74
CA ILE A 147 7.21 6.55 0.67
C ILE A 147 7.85 6.85 2.02
N GLN A 148 7.07 6.76 3.10
CA GLN A 148 7.57 7.08 4.43
C GLN A 148 8.71 6.15 4.84
N GLN A 149 8.56 4.84 4.60
CA GLN A 149 9.59 3.85 4.89
C GLN A 149 10.85 4.07 4.05
N GLY A 150 10.70 4.44 2.77
CA GLY A 150 11.81 4.86 1.91
C GLY A 150 12.59 6.04 2.50
N ILE A 151 11.88 7.06 3.00
CA ILE A 151 12.51 8.25 3.59
C ILE A 151 13.17 7.93 4.93
N LYS A 152 12.41 7.34 5.87
CA LYS A 152 12.82 7.25 7.27
C LYS A 152 13.75 6.09 7.56
N ASP A 153 13.49 4.94 6.96
CA ASP A 153 14.19 3.71 7.34
C ASP A 153 15.35 3.44 6.38
N PHE A 154 15.18 3.79 5.11
CA PHE A 154 16.21 3.56 4.08
C PHE A 154 17.03 4.80 3.74
N ASN A 155 16.65 5.99 4.25
CA ASN A 155 17.29 7.27 3.89
C ASN A 155 17.44 7.42 2.37
N ALA A 156 16.37 7.09 1.63
CA ALA A 156 16.40 7.03 0.18
C ALA A 156 16.68 8.40 -0.43
N ARG A 157 17.63 8.45 -1.34
CA ARG A 157 17.91 9.64 -2.17
C ARG A 157 16.80 9.89 -3.17
N THR A 158 16.27 8.83 -3.79
CA THR A 158 15.11 8.90 -4.69
C THR A 158 14.12 7.80 -4.37
N ILE A 159 12.85 8.10 -4.59
CA ILE A 159 11.73 7.17 -4.56
C ILE A 159 11.03 7.30 -5.91
N ASP A 160 11.19 6.29 -6.75
CA ASP A 160 10.68 6.26 -8.11
C ASP A 160 9.58 5.20 -8.25
N LEU A 161 8.75 5.33 -9.27
CA LEU A 161 7.83 4.28 -9.72
C LEU A 161 7.68 4.37 -11.24
N THR A 162 7.31 3.27 -11.90
CA THR A 162 6.93 3.30 -13.31
C THR A 162 5.48 2.85 -13.48
N SER A 163 4.78 3.50 -14.41
CA SER A 163 3.42 3.12 -14.77
C SER A 163 3.21 3.29 -16.26
N ARG A 164 2.35 2.45 -16.84
CA ARG A 164 1.96 2.60 -18.25
C ARG A 164 1.09 3.87 -18.39
N PRO A 165 1.21 4.61 -19.50
CA PRO A 165 0.38 5.80 -19.73
C PRO A 165 -1.12 5.53 -19.59
N GLY A 166 -1.61 4.41 -20.13
CA GLY A 166 -3.04 4.04 -20.07
C GLY A 166 -3.60 3.64 -18.70
N ARG A 167 -2.81 3.71 -17.61
CA ARG A 167 -3.31 3.48 -16.23
C ARG A 167 -3.76 4.79 -15.59
N ASP A 168 -4.71 5.49 -16.21
CA ASP A 168 -5.11 6.87 -15.85
C ASP A 168 -5.41 7.07 -14.35
N ALA A 169 -6.17 6.15 -13.74
CA ALA A 169 -6.52 6.23 -12.32
C ALA A 169 -5.28 6.13 -11.41
N ALA A 170 -4.32 5.28 -11.75
CA ALA A 170 -3.07 5.12 -11.01
C ALA A 170 -2.17 6.36 -11.21
N ASN A 171 -2.02 6.83 -12.45
CA ASN A 171 -1.23 8.03 -12.76
C ASN A 171 -1.74 9.27 -11.98
N ARG A 172 -3.06 9.50 -11.96
CA ARG A 172 -3.66 10.58 -11.14
C ARG A 172 -3.38 10.41 -9.65
N LEU A 173 -3.45 9.18 -9.13
CA LEU A 173 -3.14 8.90 -7.73
C LEU A 173 -1.66 9.23 -7.40
N TYR A 174 -0.72 8.81 -8.23
CA TYR A 174 0.70 9.09 -8.02
C TYR A 174 0.98 10.60 -8.04
N GLN A 175 0.40 11.33 -9.00
CA GLN A 175 0.52 12.79 -9.08
C GLN A 175 -0.06 13.48 -7.84
N LYS A 176 -1.22 13.04 -7.35
CA LYS A 176 -1.83 13.55 -6.11
C LYS A 176 -0.94 13.32 -4.88
N LEU A 177 -0.14 12.26 -4.88
CA LEU A 177 0.81 11.94 -3.82
C LEU A 177 2.17 12.63 -3.98
N GLY A 178 2.32 13.50 -4.98
CA GLY A 178 3.52 14.32 -5.17
C GLY A 178 4.57 13.72 -6.10
N PHE A 179 4.32 12.55 -6.70
CA PHE A 179 5.18 12.05 -7.78
C PHE A 179 5.07 12.97 -8.99
N LYS A 180 6.21 13.24 -9.61
CA LYS A 180 6.31 14.04 -10.83
C LYS A 180 6.85 13.17 -11.96
N GLN A 181 6.28 13.32 -13.16
CA GLN A 181 6.85 12.70 -14.34
C GLN A 181 8.24 13.28 -14.59
N ARG A 182 9.20 12.39 -14.82
CA ARG A 182 10.59 12.76 -15.10
C ARG A 182 10.79 12.94 -16.60
N ASP A 183 11.57 13.94 -16.97
CA ASP A 183 12.10 14.05 -18.33
C ASP A 183 13.34 13.13 -18.44
N THR A 184 13.11 11.88 -18.85
CA THR A 184 14.14 10.84 -18.94
C THR A 184 13.77 9.79 -19.97
N ASN A 185 14.80 9.17 -20.55
CA ASN A 185 14.63 8.03 -21.45
C ASN A 185 14.45 6.73 -20.66
N VAL A 186 13.49 5.89 -21.06
CA VAL A 186 13.26 4.55 -20.49
C VAL A 186 13.71 3.51 -21.49
N TYR A 187 14.74 2.74 -21.17
CA TYR A 187 15.26 1.67 -22.01
C TYR A 187 14.93 0.30 -21.40
N ARG A 188 14.58 -0.65 -22.26
CA ARG A 188 14.38 -2.06 -21.89
C ARG A 188 15.20 -2.94 -22.82
N TYR A 189 16.04 -3.78 -22.24
CA TYR A 189 16.66 -4.89 -22.94
C TYR A 189 15.87 -6.15 -22.60
N GLU A 190 15.39 -6.87 -23.63
CA GLU A 190 14.70 -8.14 -23.46
C GLU A 190 15.71 -9.26 -23.68
N PRO A 191 16.08 -10.03 -22.63
CA PRO A 191 17.01 -11.13 -22.78
C PRO A 191 16.39 -12.19 -23.69
N LYS A 192 17.11 -12.60 -24.73
CA LYS A 192 16.76 -13.82 -25.46
C LYS A 192 17.07 -14.99 -24.53
N VAL A 193 16.04 -15.73 -24.13
CA VAL A 193 16.24 -17.01 -23.42
C VAL A 193 17.01 -17.90 -24.39
N MET A 194 18.25 -18.23 -24.07
CA MET A 194 18.97 -19.29 -24.77
C MET A 194 18.37 -20.59 -24.26
N ILE A 195 17.51 -21.20 -25.09
CA ILE A 195 16.92 -22.51 -24.85
C ILE A 195 17.95 -23.58 -25.19
#